data_AF-A0A661JP08-F1
#
_entry.id   AF-A0A661JP08-F1
#
_cell.length_a   1.000
_cell.length_b   1.000
_cell.length_c   1.000
_cell.angle_alpha   90.00
_cell.angle_beta   90.00
_cell.angle_gamma   90.00
#
_symmetry.space_group_name_H-M   'P 1'
#
loop_
_entity.id
_entity.type
_entity.pdbx_description
1 polymer ?
#
loop_
_entity_poly.entity_id
_entity_poly.type
_entity_poly.pdbx_seq_one_letter_code
_entity_poly.pdbx_strand_id
1 'polypeptide(L)' 'MVNDIGILASNDPVAIDQAAYDLVNQQPGRADSRLKKGHEPGANKFRALYPKIDPEVQLEYAEKLGLGSRKYNLVKVK' A
#
# COMPACT_ATOMS: atom_id res chain seq x y z
N MET A 1 -8.20 5.88 7.74
CA MET A 1 -8.36 4.92 6.62
C MET A 1 -8.24 3.51 7.15
N VAL A 2 -7.12 3.14 7.76
CA VAL A 2 -6.90 1.85 8.45
C VAL A 2 -6.26 2.10 9.81
N ASN A 3 -6.14 1.07 10.66
CA ASN A 3 -5.38 1.15 11.90
C ASN A 3 -3.86 1.08 11.64
N ASP A 4 -3.07 1.32 12.68
CA ASP A 4 -1.63 1.08 12.64
C ASP A 4 -1.31 -0.39 12.32
N ILE A 5 -0.29 -0.61 11.48
CA ILE A 5 0.16 -1.92 10.99
C ILE A 5 1.55 -2.24 11.55
N GLY A 6 2.30 -1.24 12.01
CA GLY A 6 3.70 -1.34 12.42
C GLY A 6 4.67 -0.73 11.41
N ILE A 7 5.94 -1.15 11.49
CA ILE A 7 7.06 -0.58 10.72
C ILE A 7 7.61 -1.64 9.77
N LEU A 8 7.97 -1.21 8.55
CA LEU A 8 8.67 -2.03 7.58
C LEU A 8 10.10 -1.49 7.37
N ALA A 9 11.02 -2.37 6.99
CA ALA A 9 12.38 -2.01 6.59
C ALA A 9 12.80 -2.79 5.35
N SER A 10 13.51 -2.12 4.44
CA SER A 10 14.11 -2.70 3.22
C SER A 10 15.18 -1.77 2.68
N ASN A 11 16.13 -2.33 1.94
CA ASN A 11 17.11 -1.56 1.16
C ASN A 11 16.61 -1.24 -0.26
N ASP A 12 15.50 -1.86 -0.68
CA ASP A 12 14.84 -1.57 -1.95
C ASP A 12 13.64 -0.63 -1.68
N PRO A 13 13.69 0.63 -2.18
CA PRO A 13 12.69 1.64 -1.92
C PRO A 13 11.37 1.40 -2.66
N VAL A 14 11.38 0.68 -3.78
CA VAL A 14 10.15 0.34 -4.51
C VAL A 14 9.45 -0.84 -3.82
N ALA A 15 10.23 -1.84 -3.39
CA ALA A 15 9.71 -3.02 -2.72
C ALA A 15 9.01 -2.66 -1.39
N ILE A 16 9.58 -1.72 -0.63
CA ILE A 16 9.02 -1.32 0.66
C ILE A 16 7.73 -0.53 0.54
N ASP A 17 7.64 0.34 -0.46
CA ASP A 17 6.47 1.15 -0.72
C ASP A 17 5.33 0.28 -1.29
N GLN A 18 5.65 -0.67 -2.18
CA GLN A 18 4.70 -1.69 -2.62
C GLN A 18 4.16 -2.52 -1.44
N ALA A 19 5.04 -2.99 -0.54
CA ALA A 19 4.63 -3.77 0.63
C ALA A 19 3.73 -2.94 1.57
N ALA A 20 4.05 -1.66 1.80
CA ALA A 20 3.23 -0.77 2.61
C ALA A 20 1.84 -0.55 1.99
N TYR A 21 1.78 -0.29 0.69
CA TYR A 21 0.53 -0.14 -0.08
C TYR A 21 -0.36 -1.39 0.03
N ASP A 22 0.22 -2.57 -0.17
CA ASP A 22 -0.51 -3.85 -0.09
C ASP A 22 -1.04 -4.11 1.31
N LEU A 23 -0.20 -3.91 2.34
CA LEU A 23 -0.61 -4.13 3.73
C LEU A 23 -1.74 -3.19 4.15
N VAL A 24 -1.71 -1.93 3.72
CA VAL A 24 -2.82 -0.99 3.92
C VAL A 24 -4.10 -1.52 3.27
N ASN A 25 -4.03 -1.98 2.02
CA ASN A 25 -5.19 -2.52 1.33
C ASN A 25 -5.70 -3.82 1.96
N GLN A 26 -4.84 -4.62 2.62
CA GLN A 26 -5.24 -5.83 3.35
C GLN A 26 -5.91 -5.55 4.70
N GLN A 27 -5.77 -4.36 5.30
CA GLN A 27 -6.45 -4.06 6.56
C GLN A 27 -7.96 -3.84 6.38
N PRO A 28 -8.78 -4.06 7.43
CA PRO A 28 -10.13 -3.51 7.45
C PRO A 28 -10.09 -1.98 7.53
N GLY A 29 -10.95 -1.34 6.74
CA GLY A 29 -11.11 0.10 6.70
C GLY A 29 -11.89 0.62 7.92
N ARG A 30 -11.39 1.69 8.53
CA ARG A 30 -12.00 2.35 9.68
C ARG A 30 -13.30 3.07 9.32
N ALA A 31 -14.37 2.77 10.05
CA ALA A 31 -15.68 3.41 9.88
C ALA A 31 -15.69 4.89 10.25
N ASP A 32 -14.85 5.30 11.19
CA ASP A 32 -14.70 6.69 11.66
C ASP A 32 -13.74 7.53 10.79
N SER A 33 -13.50 7.13 9.54
CA SER A 33 -12.56 7.79 8.65
C SER A 33 -13.25 8.36 7.40
N ARG A 34 -12.50 9.11 6.58
CA ARG A 34 -13.02 9.65 5.30
C ARG A 34 -13.33 8.58 4.24
N LEU A 35 -12.99 7.32 4.52
CA LEU A 35 -13.27 6.19 3.64
C LEU A 35 -14.78 5.92 3.63
N LYS A 36 -15.43 6.08 2.47
CA LYS A 36 -16.89 5.89 2.31
C LYS A 36 -17.28 4.48 1.82
N LYS A 37 -16.32 3.72 1.29
CA LYS A 37 -16.47 2.39 0.68
C LYS A 37 -15.13 1.67 0.66
N GLY A 38 -15.11 0.36 0.42
CA GLY A 38 -13.87 -0.42 0.39
C GLY A 38 -13.31 -0.67 1.79
N HIS A 39 -14.19 -0.94 2.76
CA HIS A 39 -13.81 -1.23 4.14
C HIS A 39 -13.31 -2.67 4.31
N GLU A 40 -13.64 -3.55 3.39
CA GLU A 40 -13.21 -4.93 3.38
C GLU A 40 -11.70 -5.07 3.15
N PRO A 41 -11.03 -6.03 3.81
CA PRO A 41 -9.68 -6.47 3.47
C PRO A 41 -9.54 -6.79 1.98
N GLY A 42 -8.46 -6.33 1.36
CA GLY A 42 -8.20 -6.51 -0.07
C GLY A 42 -8.79 -5.42 -0.97
N ALA A 43 -9.72 -4.60 -0.46
CA ALA A 43 -10.20 -3.44 -1.22
C ALA A 43 -9.11 -2.38 -1.39
N ASN A 44 -9.06 -1.77 -2.57
CA ASN A 44 -8.16 -0.66 -2.85
C ASN A 44 -8.67 0.63 -2.19
N LYS A 45 -8.15 0.94 -1.01
CA LYS A 45 -8.59 2.07 -0.18
C LYS A 45 -8.12 3.41 -0.74
N PHE A 46 -6.97 3.43 -1.40
CA PHE A 46 -6.44 4.62 -2.06
C PHE A 46 -7.37 5.08 -3.18
N ARG A 47 -7.81 4.14 -4.04
CA ARG A 47 -8.79 4.40 -5.09
C ARG A 47 -10.19 4.71 -4.54
N ALA A 48 -10.55 4.14 -3.39
CA ALA A 48 -11.81 4.49 -2.72
C ALA A 48 -11.83 5.94 -2.22
N LEU A 49 -10.69 6.49 -1.78
CA LEU A 49 -10.55 7.90 -1.39
C LEU A 49 -10.40 8.84 -2.59
N TYR A 50 -9.58 8.45 -3.58
CA TYR A 50 -9.24 9.28 -4.73
C TYR A 50 -9.51 8.53 -6.05
N PRO A 51 -10.78 8.39 -6.48
CA PRO A 51 -11.15 7.52 -7.60
C PRO A 51 -10.65 7.98 -8.97
N LYS A 52 -10.20 9.23 -9.09
CA LYS A 52 -9.68 9.83 -10.33
C LYS A 52 -8.16 9.71 -10.46
N ILE A 53 -7.47 9.23 -9.43
CA ILE A 53 -6.02 9.10 -9.38
C ILE A 53 -5.70 7.62 -9.32
N ASP A 54 -4.82 7.17 -10.21
CA ASP A 54 -4.26 5.83 -10.12
C ASP A 54 -3.07 5.85 -9.15
N PRO A 55 -3.18 5.21 -7.97
CA PRO A 55 -2.10 5.22 -6.98
C PRO A 55 -0.88 4.41 -7.43
N GLU A 56 -1.00 3.50 -8.40
CA GLU A 56 0.10 2.62 -8.80
C GLU A 56 1.11 3.30 -9.75
N VAL A 57 0.74 4.43 -10.35
CA VAL A 57 1.59 5.15 -11.33
C VAL A 57 2.96 5.49 -10.77
N GLN A 58 3.05 5.88 -9.49
CA GLN A 58 4.32 6.21 -8.85
C GLN A 58 5.22 4.98 -8.70
N LEU A 59 4.66 3.84 -8.28
CA LEU A 59 5.38 2.58 -8.09
C LEU A 59 5.85 2.01 -9.44
N GLU A 60 4.96 2.01 -10.44
CA GLU A 60 5.28 1.55 -11.80
C GLU A 60 6.40 2.39 -12.42
N TYR A 61 6.33 3.72 -12.27
CA TYR A 61 7.34 4.60 -12.84
C TYR A 61 8.68 4.48 -12.11
N ALA A 62 8.69 4.34 -10.78
CA ALA A 62 9.91 4.13 -10.00
C ALA A 62 10.62 2.81 -10.37
N GLU A 63 9.87 1.73 -10.58
CA GLU A 63 10.42 0.46 -11.09
C GLU A 63 11.00 0.62 -12.50
N LYS A 64 10.30 1.33 -13.41
CA LYS A 64 10.79 1.62 -14.77
C LYS A 64 12.08 2.44 -14.78
N LEU A 65 12.27 3.33 -13.80
CA LEU A 65 13.51 4.09 -13.61
C LEU A 65 14.66 3.25 -13.02
N GLY A 66 14.38 2.00 -12.61
CA GLY A 66 15.38 1.11 -12.01
C GLY A 66 15.70 1.45 -10.55
N LEU A 67 14.81 2.14 -9.83
CA LEU A 67 15.01 2.49 -8.42
C LEU A 67 14.85 1.28 -7.48
N GLY A 68 14.30 0.17 -7.98
CA GLY A 68 14.00 -1.03 -7.21
C GLY A 68 13.01 -1.91 -7.94
N SER A 69 12.49 -2.95 -7.27
CA SER A 69 11.44 -3.82 -7.80
C SER A 69 10.16 -3.74 -6.99
N ARG A 70 9.01 -3.87 -7.65
CA ARG A 70 7.72 -4.06 -6.98
C ARG A 70 7.60 -5.46 -6.34
N LYS A 71 8.48 -6.39 -6.68
CA LYS A 71 8.48 -7.73 -6.07
C LYS A 71 9.16 -7.69 -4.71
N TYR A 72 8.52 -8.28 -3.71
CA TYR A 72 9.07 -8.40 -2.37
C TYR A 72 8.71 -9.73 -1.74
N ASN A 73 9.45 -10.11 -0.71
CA ASN A 73 9.08 -11.18 0.20
C ASN A 73 8.94 -10.60 1.60
N LEU A 74 7.77 -10.76 2.23
CA LEU A 74 7.51 -10.22 3.55
C LEU A 74 8.00 -11.20 4.63
N VAL A 75 9.05 -10.81 5.35
CA VAL A 75 9.61 -11.59 6.47
C VAL A 75 9.25 -10.92 7.79
N LYS A 76 8.55 -11.63 8.67
CA LYS A 76 8.27 -11.13 10.02
C LYS A 76 9.49 -11.32 10.91
N VAL A 77 9.95 -10.22 11.51
CA VAL A 77 10.99 -10.22 12.54
C VAL A 77 10.31 -10.23 13.91
N LYS A 78 10.84 -11.01 14.84
CA LYS A 78 10.35 -11.11 16.23
C LYS A 78 11.20 -10.26 17.15
#